data_AF-A0A2W6BRK6-F1
#
_entry.id   AF-A0A2W6BRK6-F1
#
_cell.length_a   1.000
_cell.length_b   1.000
_cell.length_c   1.000
_cell.angle_alpha   90.00
_cell.angle_beta   90.00
_cell.angle_gamma   90.00
#
_symmetry.space_group_name_H-M   'P 1'
#
loop_
_entity.id
_entity.type
_entity.pdbx_description
1 polymer ?
#
loop_
_entity_poly.entity_id
_entity_poly.type
_entity_poly.pdbx_seq_one_letter_code
_entity_poly.pdbx_strand_id
1 'polypeptide(L)'
;MAAEELLIARNPDPSSTLGYLLQVPIGEGMVLRTSGTWPRTKALYCYPVPASEWPGDADIVERVAVRSCVRRGAAIDLVLDRARENRSQLVFTTARGREAVFWQS
;
A
#
# COMPACT_ATOMS: atom_id res chain seq x y z
N MET A 1 15.32 -1.14 17.28
CA MET A 1 14.01 -1.41 16.65
C MET A 1 14.22 -1.29 15.16
N ALA A 2 13.82 -2.29 14.36
CA ALA A 2 13.89 -2.15 12.92
C ALA A 2 13.03 -0.95 12.51
N ALA A 3 13.54 -0.08 11.64
CA ALA A 3 12.71 0.97 11.06
C ALA A 3 11.61 0.28 10.26
N GLU A 4 10.35 0.67 10.48
CA GLU A 4 9.25 0.18 9.66
C GLU A 4 9.41 0.72 8.23
N GLU A 5 9.16 -0.13 7.24
CA GLU A 5 9.32 0.21 5.82
C GLU A 5 7.99 0.04 5.09
N LEU A 6 7.72 0.94 4.16
CA LEU A 6 6.75 0.73 3.10
C LEU A 6 7.49 0.03 1.95
N LEU A 7 7.05 -1.15 1.58
CA LEU A 7 7.63 -1.89 0.45
C LEU A 7 6.65 -1.93 -0.72
N ILE A 8 7.19 -1.75 -1.92
CA ILE A 8 6.44 -1.89 -3.16
C ILE A 8 7.18 -2.86 -4.06
N ALA A 9 6.47 -3.89 -4.51
CA ALA A 9 6.98 -4.90 -5.41
C ALA A 9 6.16 -4.95 -6.70
N ARG A 10 6.71 -5.51 -7.77
CA ARG A 10 5.89 -5.91 -8.91
C ARG A 10 4.94 -7.02 -8.51
N ASN A 11 3.70 -6.96 -8.97
CA ASN A 11 2.76 -8.06 -8.82
C ASN A 11 3.19 -9.22 -9.74
N PRO A 12 3.44 -10.43 -9.21
CA PRO A 12 3.87 -11.57 -10.02
C PRO A 12 2.77 -12.10 -10.95
N ASP A 13 1.51 -11.72 -10.76
CA ASP A 13 0.39 -12.12 -11.63
C ASP A 13 0.35 -11.28 -12.92
N PRO A 14 0.76 -11.84 -14.09
CA PRO A 14 0.82 -11.10 -15.34
C PRO A 14 -0.56 -10.79 -15.94
N SER A 15 -1.62 -11.44 -15.45
CA SER A 15 -2.99 -11.19 -15.91
C SER A 15 -3.66 -10.03 -15.16
N SER A 16 -3.04 -9.58 -14.06
CA SER A 16 -3.59 -8.51 -13.23
C SER A 16 -3.35 -7.13 -13.85
N THR A 17 -4.39 -6.31 -13.86
CA THR A 17 -4.26 -4.86 -14.16
C THR A 17 -3.70 -4.06 -12.98
N LEU A 18 -3.59 -4.68 -11.80
CA LEU A 18 -2.97 -4.13 -10.60
C LEU A 18 -1.52 -4.61 -10.54
N GLY A 19 -0.64 -3.92 -11.28
CA GLY A 19 0.73 -4.36 -11.51
C GLY A 19 1.69 -4.30 -10.31
N TYR A 20 1.24 -3.84 -9.15
CA TYR A 20 2.09 -3.70 -7.96
C TYR A 20 1.46 -4.29 -6.71
N LEU A 21 2.32 -4.79 -5.82
CA LEU A 21 2.01 -5.11 -4.43
C LEU A 21 2.56 -4.01 -3.53
N LEU A 22 1.77 -3.58 -2.56
CA LEU A 22 2.11 -2.61 -1.53
C LEU A 22 2.03 -3.31 -0.17
N GLN A 23 3.16 -3.44 0.53
CA GLN A 23 3.19 -3.89 1.91
C GLN A 23 3.29 -2.68 2.84
N VAL A 24 2.27 -2.56 3.69
CA VAL A 24 2.11 -1.48 4.65
C VAL A 24 2.47 -2.01 6.04
N PRO A 25 3.38 -1.34 6.78
CA PRO A 25 3.79 -1.80 8.09
C PRO A 25 2.72 -1.40 9.11
N ILE A 26 1.64 -2.18 9.19
CA ILE A 26 0.61 -2.02 10.20
C ILE A 26 0.16 -3.39 10.68
N GLY A 27 0.07 -3.56 12.01
CA GLY A 27 -0.18 -4.87 12.60
C GLY A 27 0.89 -5.88 12.18
N GLU A 28 0.47 -7.00 11.60
CA GLU A 28 1.37 -8.06 11.10
C GLU A 28 1.89 -7.82 9.68
N GLY A 29 1.58 -6.64 9.10
CA GLY A 29 1.88 -6.33 7.70
C GLY A 29 0.66 -6.57 6.82
N MET A 30 0.16 -5.49 6.21
CA MET A 30 -0.97 -5.54 5.29
C MET A 30 -0.46 -5.49 3.85
N VAL A 31 -1.00 -6.33 2.97
CA VAL A 31 -0.63 -6.36 1.56
C VAL A 31 -1.82 -5.94 0.69
N LEU A 32 -1.56 -5.03 -0.25
CA LEU A 32 -2.55 -4.52 -1.20
C LEU A 32 -2.02 -4.66 -2.63
N ARG A 33 -2.88 -5.08 -3.56
CA ARG A 33 -2.61 -4.93 -5.00
C ARG A 33 -3.07 -3.55 -5.48
N THR A 34 -2.27 -2.86 -6.27
CA THR A 34 -2.59 -1.53 -6.80
C THR A 34 -2.00 -1.33 -8.20
N SER A 35 -2.44 -0.28 -8.90
CA SER A 35 -2.00 0.02 -10.28
C SER A 35 -0.76 0.89 -10.39
N GLY A 36 -0.25 1.45 -9.28
CA GLY A 36 0.93 2.31 -9.27
C GLY A 36 1.65 2.32 -7.92
N THR A 37 2.82 2.95 -7.88
CA THR A 37 3.69 2.97 -6.69
C THR A 37 3.45 4.15 -5.75
N TRP A 38 2.72 5.17 -6.18
CA TRP A 38 2.30 6.27 -5.31
C TRP A 38 1.14 7.06 -5.93
N PRO A 39 0.13 7.49 -5.14
CA PRO A 39 -0.94 8.35 -5.64
C PRO A 39 -0.43 9.76 -5.93
N ARG A 40 -0.53 10.17 -7.19
CA ARG A 40 -0.19 11.54 -7.64
C ARG A 40 -1.45 12.31 -7.99
N THR A 41 -1.84 12.30 -9.25
CA THR A 41 -2.97 13.10 -9.76
C THR A 41 -4.34 12.56 -9.37
N LYS A 42 -4.44 11.27 -9.01
CA LYS A 42 -5.68 10.61 -8.60
C LYS A 42 -5.40 9.54 -7.57
N ALA A 43 -6.44 9.19 -6.81
CA ALA A 43 -6.42 8.03 -5.94
C ALA A 43 -6.22 6.74 -6.75
N LEU A 44 -5.46 5.81 -6.19
CA LEU A 44 -5.26 4.47 -6.74
C LEU A 44 -6.21 3.52 -6.02
N TYR A 45 -6.96 2.72 -6.80
CA TYR A 45 -7.71 1.63 -6.23
C TYR A 45 -6.75 0.56 -5.70
N CYS A 46 -7.06 0.03 -4.53
CA CYS A 46 -6.31 -1.02 -3.87
C CYS A 46 -7.23 -2.20 -3.58
N TYR A 47 -6.73 -3.41 -3.85
CA TYR A 47 -7.39 -4.65 -3.52
C TYR A 47 -6.62 -5.36 -2.40
N PRO A 48 -7.21 -5.53 -1.21
CA PRO A 48 -6.57 -6.25 -0.12
C PRO A 48 -6.35 -7.72 -0.45
N VAL A 49 -5.16 -8.23 -0.11
CA VAL A 49 -4.81 -9.65 -0.25
C VAL A 49 -4.18 -10.16 1.05
N PRO A 50 -4.25 -11.47 1.33
CA PRO A 50 -3.57 -12.06 2.47
C PRO A 50 -2.06 -11.76 2.46
N ALA A 51 -1.45 -11.65 3.65
CA ALA A 51 0.00 -11.40 3.76
C ALA A 51 0.85 -12.49 3.08
N SER A 52 0.34 -13.73 3.00
CA SER A 52 0.96 -14.85 2.29
C SER A 52 1.09 -14.65 0.78
N GLU A 53 0.40 -13.67 0.20
CA GLU A 53 0.55 -13.31 -1.21
C GLU A 53 1.79 -12.46 -1.48
N TRP A 54 2.47 -11.98 -0.44
CA TRP A 54 3.78 -11.35 -0.60
C TRP A 54 4.84 -12.42 -0.92
N PRO A 55 5.48 -12.37 -2.11
CA PRO A 55 6.47 -13.38 -2.48
C PRO A 55 7.75 -13.26 -1.64
N GLY A 56 8.37 -14.39 -1.31
CA GLY A 56 9.66 -14.41 -0.61
C GLY A 56 10.81 -13.81 -1.45
N ASP A 57 10.67 -13.86 -2.78
CA ASP A 57 11.57 -13.35 -3.81
C ASP A 57 11.00 -12.11 -4.51
N ALA A 58 10.17 -11.33 -3.81
CA ALA A 58 9.51 -10.15 -4.36
C ALA A 58 10.48 -9.21 -5.10
N ASP A 59 10.14 -8.84 -6.34
CA ASP A 59 10.86 -7.83 -7.13
C ASP A 59 10.54 -6.44 -6.58
N ILE A 60 11.29 -6.02 -5.55
CA ILE A 60 11.12 -4.74 -4.86
C ILE A 60 11.52 -3.59 -5.78
N VAL A 61 10.55 -2.75 -6.14
CA VAL A 61 10.75 -1.55 -6.95
C VAL A 61 10.88 -0.29 -6.09
N GLU A 62 10.32 -0.31 -4.87
CA GLU A 62 10.44 0.81 -3.94
C GLU A 62 10.52 0.29 -2.50
N ARG A 63 11.42 0.88 -1.73
CA ARG A 63 11.57 0.66 -0.28
C ARG A 63 11.78 2.02 0.35
N VAL A 64 10.89 2.42 1.26
CA VAL A 64 10.98 3.72 1.93
C VAL A 64 10.73 3.54 3.42
N ALA A 65 11.61 4.12 4.24
CA ALA A 65 11.39 4.16 5.68
C ALA A 65 10.12 4.94 6.02
N VAL A 66 9.40 4.48 7.04
CA VAL A 66 8.15 5.07 7.52
C VAL A 66 8.43 5.85 8.80
N ARG A 67 8.05 7.13 8.80
CA ARG A 67 8.09 7.98 9.99
C ARG A 67 6.85 7.81 10.86
N SER A 68 5.70 7.50 10.26
CA SER A 68 4.44 7.24 10.97
C SER A 68 3.49 6.41 10.11
N CYS A 69 2.89 5.37 10.69
CA CYS A 69 1.81 4.57 10.10
C CYS A 69 0.72 4.35 11.16
N VAL A 70 -0.46 4.95 10.99
CA VAL A 70 -1.48 4.94 12.04
C VAL A 70 -2.88 4.71 11.46
N ARG A 71 -3.61 3.72 11.99
CA ARG A 71 -5.04 3.53 11.71
C ARG A 71 -5.86 4.59 12.46
N ARG A 72 -6.72 5.33 11.75
CA ARG A 72 -7.73 6.24 12.31
C ARG A 72 -9.08 5.96 11.67
N GLY A 73 -9.93 5.23 12.39
CA GLY A 73 -11.21 4.78 11.87
C GLY A 73 -11.03 3.99 10.57
N ALA A 74 -11.63 4.49 9.49
CA ALA A 74 -11.56 3.85 8.17
C ALA A 74 -10.29 4.21 7.36
N ALA A 75 -9.41 5.07 7.86
CA ALA A 75 -8.18 5.45 7.16
C ALA A 75 -6.93 4.87 7.84
N ILE A 76 -5.88 4.65 7.06
CA ILE A 76 -4.50 4.50 7.56
C ILE A 76 -3.71 5.70 7.05
N ASP A 77 -3.20 6.52 7.95
CA ASP A 77 -2.29 7.62 7.64
C ASP A 77 -0.87 7.09 7.48
N LEU A 78 -0.22 7.44 6.37
CA LEU A 78 1.18 7.11 6.08
C LEU A 78 2.02 8.38 5.95
N VAL A 79 3.11 8.44 6.70
CA VAL A 79 4.16 9.46 6.57
C VAL A 79 5.48 8.76 6.30
N LEU A 80 6.03 8.96 5.11
CA LEU A 80 7.30 8.39 4.66
C LEU A 80 8.49 9.31 4.93
N ASP A 81 9.67 8.72 5.08
CA ASP A 81 10.94 9.42 5.21
C ASP A 81 11.53 9.79 3.85
N ARG A 82 10.87 10.73 3.16
CA ARG A 82 11.35 11.31 1.91
C ARG A 82 10.92 12.77 1.74
N ALA A 83 11.56 13.49 0.84
CA ALA A 83 11.39 14.93 0.69
C ALA A 83 10.07 15.36 0.00
N ARG A 84 9.56 14.53 -0.93
CA ARG A 84 8.33 14.78 -1.69
C ARG A 84 7.47 13.53 -1.66
N GLU A 85 6.17 13.69 -1.94
CA GLU A 85 5.24 12.54 -1.96
C GLU A 85 5.33 11.76 -0.64
N ASN A 86 5.43 12.45 0.50
CA ASN A 86 5.77 11.84 1.77
C ASN A 86 4.57 11.57 2.67
N ARG A 87 3.37 11.98 2.26
CA ARG A 87 2.13 11.76 3.01
C ARG A 87 1.07 11.18 2.08
N SER A 88 0.37 10.17 2.57
CA SER A 88 -0.78 9.57 1.89
C SER A 88 -1.71 8.90 2.91
N GLN A 89 -2.87 8.49 2.44
CA GLN A 89 -3.85 7.74 3.21
C GLN A 89 -4.35 6.55 2.43
N LEU A 90 -4.55 5.43 3.11
CA LEU A 90 -5.31 4.29 2.62
C LEU A 90 -6.69 4.33 3.25
N VAL A 91 -7.71 4.65 2.46
CA VAL A 91 -9.09 4.84 2.91
C VAL A 91 -9.92 3.61 2.56
N PHE A 92 -10.44 2.96 3.59
CA PHE A 92 -11.33 1.81 3.51
C PHE A 92 -12.76 2.32 3.42
N THR A 93 -13.52 1.80 2.47
CA THR A 93 -14.92 2.20 2.27
C THR A 93 -15.73 1.02 1.75
N THR A 94 -17.04 1.18 1.73
CA THR A 94 -17.96 0.24 1.08
C THR A 94 -18.59 0.93 -0.12
N ALA A 95 -18.42 0.36 -1.31
CA ALA A 95 -19.03 0.83 -2.54
C ALA A 95 -19.88 -0.29 -3.15
N ARG A 96 -21.16 -0.02 -3.39
CA ARG A 96 -22.12 -1.00 -3.96
C ARG A 96 -22.10 -2.36 -3.22
N GLY A 97 -22.00 -2.33 -1.90
CA GLY A 97 -21.98 -3.52 -1.03
C GLY A 97 -20.67 -4.32 -1.05
N ARG A 98 -19.59 -3.77 -1.62
CA ARG A 98 -18.26 -4.38 -1.62
C ARG A 98 -17.25 -3.49 -0.93
N GLU A 99 -16.34 -4.09 -0.17
CA GLU A 99 -15.20 -3.38 0.40
C GLU A 99 -14.29 -2.87 -0.71
N ALA A 100 -13.86 -1.62 -0.59
CA ALA A 100 -12.92 -0.97 -1.49
C ALA A 100 -11.90 -0.20 -0.67
N VAL A 101 -10.65 -0.20 -1.13
CA VAL A 101 -9.58 0.60 -0.55
C VAL A 101 -9.09 1.57 -1.61
N PHE A 102 -8.90 2.83 -1.22
CA PHE A 102 -8.32 3.86 -2.08
C PHE A 102 -7.08 4.45 -1.44
N TRP A 103 -5.97 4.47 -2.18
CA TRP A 103 -4.75 5.13 -1.80
C TRP A 103 -4.71 6.54 -2.39
N GLN A 104 -4.63 7.57 -1.55
CA GLN A 104 -4.68 8.97 -1.95
C GLN A 104 -3.61 9.79 -1.25
N SER A 105 -3.14 10.87 -1.88
CA SER A 105 -2.17 11.82 -1.30
C SER A 105 -2.82 13.09 -0.76
#